data_AF-A0A7R9H2E0-F1
#
_entry.id   AF-A0A7R9H2E0-F1
#
_cell.length_a   1.000
_cell.length_b   1.000
_cell.length_c   1.000
_cell.angle_alpha   90.00
_cell.angle_beta   90.00
_cell.angle_gamma   90.00
#
_symmetry.space_group_name_H-M   'P 1'
#
loop_
_entity.id
_entity.type
_entity.pdbx_description
1 polymer ?
#
loop_
_entity_poly.entity_id
_entity_poly.type
_entity_poly.pdbx_seq_one_letter_code
_entity_poly.pdbx_strand_id
1 'polypeptide(L)'
;MQTDEPPVKINSKLEIVFSFLEHLECPIRENQLPQGKGQVLHGLMMATHSSLSPQQNVEVIHFMEEEVLRIARKGGFSGVFTTNTSPLTQQLSTDIFDYQTLLDYQVNNYIAPDGTKPFSEAPNWQRAICSWWLV
;
A
#
# COMPACT_ATOMS: atom_id res chain seq x y z
N MET A 1 13.12 -10.03 6.75
CA MET A 1 12.31 -10.88 7.64
C MET A 1 11.21 -11.51 6.80
N GLN A 2 11.02 -12.83 6.82
CA GLN A 2 10.02 -13.49 5.97
C GLN A 2 8.62 -13.11 6.46
N THR A 3 7.81 -12.49 5.60
CA THR A 3 6.40 -12.21 5.91
C THR A 3 5.66 -13.53 6.14
N ASP A 4 4.69 -13.54 7.06
CA ASP A 4 3.75 -14.67 7.23
C ASP A 4 2.74 -14.77 6.07
N GLU A 5 2.97 -14.01 4.98
CA GLU A 5 2.15 -14.06 3.79
C GLU A 5 2.38 -15.37 3.04
N PRO A 6 1.32 -16.02 2.54
CA PRO A 6 1.46 -17.27 1.80
C PRO A 6 2.29 -17.04 0.53
N PRO A 7 3.20 -17.96 0.16
CA PRO A 7 3.99 -17.83 -1.05
C PRO A 7 3.06 -17.86 -2.28
N VAL A 8 3.08 -16.79 -3.08
CA VAL A 8 2.31 -16.69 -4.32
C VAL A 8 3.23 -16.92 -5.51
N LYS A 9 2.98 -17.98 -6.29
CA LYS A 9 3.67 -18.19 -7.57
C LYS A 9 2.95 -17.39 -8.66
N ILE A 10 3.56 -16.29 -9.09
CA ILE A 10 3.00 -15.41 -10.12
C ILE A 10 3.69 -15.73 -11.44
N ASN A 11 2.92 -16.22 -12.42
CA ASN A 11 3.44 -16.51 -13.76
C ASN A 11 3.06 -15.42 -14.78
N SER A 12 2.93 -14.17 -14.33
CA SER A 12 2.46 -13.04 -15.14
C SER A 12 3.26 -11.78 -14.84
N LYS A 13 3.04 -10.72 -15.64
CA LYS A 13 3.67 -9.41 -15.41
C LYS A 13 3.30 -8.77 -14.07
N LEU A 14 2.34 -9.33 -13.31
CA LEU A 14 2.08 -8.89 -11.94
C LEU A 14 3.29 -9.08 -11.03
N GLU A 15 4.18 -10.03 -11.33
CA GLU A 15 5.43 -10.23 -10.58
C GLU A 15 6.26 -8.94 -10.51
N ILE A 16 6.25 -8.14 -11.58
CA ILE A 16 6.92 -6.84 -11.63
C ILE A 16 6.30 -5.87 -10.62
N VAL A 17 4.97 -5.86 -10.53
CA VAL A 17 4.23 -4.97 -9.60
C VAL A 17 4.52 -5.36 -8.16
N PHE A 18 4.45 -6.65 -7.82
CA PHE A 18 4.77 -7.10 -6.46
C PHE A 18 6.24 -6.88 -6.10
N SER A 19 7.16 -7.10 -7.04
CA SER A 19 8.59 -6.80 -6.82
C SER A 19 8.82 -5.31 -6.58
N PHE A 20 8.08 -4.45 -7.28
CA PHE A 20 8.12 -3.01 -7.07
C PHE A 20 7.59 -2.61 -5.68
N LEU A 21 6.44 -3.14 -5.27
CA LEU A 21 5.89 -2.86 -3.92
C LEU A 21 6.86 -3.34 -2.84
N GLU A 22 7.39 -4.56 -2.95
CA GLU A 22 8.36 -5.10 -1.99
C GLU A 22 9.66 -4.28 -1.96
N HIS A 23 10.13 -3.75 -3.10
CA HIS A 23 11.28 -2.84 -3.16
C HIS A 23 11.07 -1.57 -2.32
N LEU A 24 9.84 -1.05 -2.27
CA LEU A 24 9.49 0.13 -1.48
C LEU A 24 9.23 -0.23 0.00
N GLU A 25 8.50 -1.30 0.24
CA GLU A 25 7.96 -1.66 1.55
C GLU A 25 8.98 -2.33 2.45
N CYS A 26 9.85 -3.19 1.90
CA CYS A 26 10.78 -3.99 2.70
C CYS A 26 11.70 -3.15 3.58
N PRO A 27 12.38 -2.09 3.08
CA PRO A 27 13.21 -1.25 3.92
C PRO A 27 12.45 -0.54 5.05
N ILE A 28 11.20 -0.16 4.81
CA ILE A 28 10.33 0.49 5.81
C ILE A 28 9.92 -0.52 6.89
N ARG A 29 9.45 -1.69 6.45
CA ARG A 29 9.01 -2.78 7.33
C ARG A 29 10.14 -3.28 8.22
N GLU A 30 11.37 -3.34 7.72
CA GLU A 30 12.52 -3.85 8.49
C GLU A 30 13.14 -2.80 9.42
N ASN A 31 13.10 -1.51 9.07
CA ASN A 31 13.89 -0.48 9.77
C ASN A 31 13.06 0.59 10.48
N GLN A 32 11.77 0.74 10.16
CA GLN A 32 10.93 1.83 10.67
C GLN A 32 9.68 1.36 11.42
N LEU A 33 9.13 0.20 11.05
CA LEU A 33 7.90 -0.31 11.67
C LEU A 33 8.17 -1.21 12.88
N PRO A 34 7.20 -1.34 13.82
CA PRO A 34 7.31 -2.26 14.94
C PRO A 34 7.51 -3.71 14.48
N GLN A 35 8.46 -4.40 15.13
CA GLN A 35 8.85 -5.76 14.79
C GLN A 35 8.03 -6.79 15.59
N GLY A 36 7.73 -7.92 14.96
CA GLY A 36 7.04 -9.03 15.60
C GLY A 36 5.66 -9.31 15.01
N LYS A 37 5.18 -10.54 15.20
CA LYS A 37 3.89 -10.98 14.67
C LYS A 37 2.74 -10.22 15.32
N GLY A 38 1.77 -9.80 14.51
CA GLY A 38 0.59 -9.08 14.97
C GLY A 38 0.85 -7.61 15.31
N GLN A 39 2.02 -7.05 14.98
CA GLN A 39 2.28 -5.61 15.19
C GLN A 39 1.77 -4.74 14.03
N VAL A 40 1.91 -5.20 12.78
CA VAL A 40 1.55 -4.43 11.59
C VAL A 40 0.42 -5.14 10.85
N LEU A 41 -0.69 -4.43 10.61
CA LEU A 41 -1.73 -4.86 9.68
C LEU A 41 -1.39 -4.33 8.28
N HIS A 42 -1.23 -5.22 7.30
CA HIS A 42 -0.88 -4.84 5.93
C HIS A 42 -2.13 -4.66 5.06
N GLY A 43 -2.44 -3.42 4.69
CA GLY A 43 -3.51 -3.06 3.75
C GLY A 43 -3.06 -3.23 2.30
N LEU A 44 -2.83 -4.46 1.86
CA LEU A 44 -2.23 -4.75 0.54
C LEU A 44 -3.17 -4.44 -0.65
N MET A 45 -4.46 -4.74 -0.53
CA MET A 45 -5.42 -4.54 -1.61
C MET A 45 -6.73 -3.97 -1.08
N MET A 46 -7.27 -3.02 -1.83
CA MET A 46 -8.62 -2.49 -1.67
C MET A 46 -9.23 -2.31 -3.05
N ALA A 47 -10.48 -2.74 -3.22
CA ALA A 47 -11.17 -2.65 -4.50
C ALA A 47 -12.67 -2.45 -4.29
N THR A 48 -13.29 -1.79 -5.25
CA THR A 48 -14.73 -1.57 -5.32
C THR A 48 -15.29 -2.17 -6.60
N HIS A 49 -16.61 -2.38 -6.63
CA HIS A 49 -17.26 -2.89 -7.82
C HIS A 49 -17.39 -1.79 -8.89
N SER A 50 -17.16 -2.12 -10.16
CA SER A 50 -17.13 -1.14 -11.26
C SER A 50 -18.49 -0.51 -11.59
N SER A 51 -19.58 -1.03 -11.02
CA SER A 51 -20.94 -0.48 -11.21
C SER A 51 -21.26 0.68 -10.27
N LEU A 52 -20.40 0.97 -9.29
CA LEU A 52 -20.64 2.07 -8.35
C LEU A 52 -20.50 3.42 -9.06
N SER A 53 -21.37 4.36 -8.71
CA SER A 53 -21.17 5.75 -9.10
C SER A 53 -19.90 6.30 -8.43
N PRO A 54 -19.31 7.41 -8.94
CA PRO A 54 -18.16 8.03 -8.29
C PRO A 54 -18.39 8.36 -6.81
N GLN A 55 -19.58 8.84 -6.45
CA GLN A 55 -19.96 9.09 -5.06
C GLN A 55 -19.96 7.80 -4.23
N GLN A 56 -20.66 6.76 -4.72
CA GLN A 56 -20.73 5.48 -4.02
C GLN A 56 -19.35 4.85 -3.86
N ASN A 57 -18.47 4.99 -4.85
CA ASN A 57 -17.10 4.52 -4.78
C ASN A 57 -16.34 5.17 -3.62
N VAL A 58 -16.46 6.50 -3.45
CA VAL A 58 -15.82 7.22 -2.34
C VAL A 58 -16.41 6.78 -0.99
N GLU A 59 -17.73 6.68 -0.88
CA GLU A 59 -18.42 6.23 0.34
C GLU A 59 -17.97 4.82 0.75
N VAL A 60 -17.86 3.90 -0.22
CA VAL A 60 -17.45 2.52 0.04
C VAL A 60 -15.96 2.43 0.41
N ILE A 61 -15.07 3.17 -0.25
CA ILE A 61 -13.64 3.22 0.14
C ILE A 61 -13.49 3.76 1.55
N HIS A 62 -14.19 4.86 1.89
CA HIS A 62 -14.17 5.43 3.24
C HIS A 62 -14.63 4.42 4.29
N PHE A 63 -15.76 3.76 4.05
CA PHE A 63 -16.29 2.74 4.94
C PHE A 63 -15.31 1.57 5.13
N MET A 64 -14.71 1.07 4.04
CA MET A 64 -13.74 -0.02 4.12
C MET A 64 -12.50 0.39 4.91
N GLU A 65 -12.00 1.60 4.73
CA GLU A 65 -10.84 2.11 5.46
C GLU A 65 -11.14 2.23 6.96
N GLU A 66 -12.29 2.79 7.35
CA GLU A 66 -12.74 2.82 8.76
C GLU A 66 -12.79 1.41 9.38
N GLU A 67 -13.26 0.42 8.63
CA GLU A 67 -13.32 -0.97 9.07
C GLU A 67 -11.93 -1.60 9.20
N VAL A 68 -10.98 -1.27 8.31
CA VAL A 68 -9.57 -1.67 8.44
C VAL A 68 -8.97 -1.12 9.74
N LEU A 69 -9.16 0.16 10.03
CA LEU A 69 -8.68 0.78 11.26
C LEU A 69 -9.33 0.15 12.50
N ARG A 70 -10.64 -0.14 12.43
CA ARG A 70 -11.37 -0.83 13.50
C ARG A 70 -10.82 -2.25 13.74
N ILE A 71 -10.50 -2.99 12.68
CA ILE A 71 -9.87 -4.31 12.75
C ILE A 71 -8.48 -4.22 13.37
N ALA A 72 -7.66 -3.25 12.97
CA ALA A 72 -6.33 -3.04 13.54
C ALA A 72 -6.38 -2.82 15.06
N ARG A 73 -7.25 -1.91 15.52
CA ARG A 73 -7.46 -1.66 16.96
C ARG A 73 -7.94 -2.91 17.70
N LYS A 74 -8.96 -3.60 17.18
CA LYS A 74 -9.52 -4.80 17.82
C LYS A 74 -8.54 -5.97 17.84
N GLY A 75 -7.68 -6.06 16.83
CA GLY A 75 -6.67 -7.11 16.68
C GLY A 75 -5.42 -6.88 17.53
N GLY A 76 -5.30 -5.72 18.19
CA GLY A 76 -4.11 -5.37 18.98
C GLY A 76 -2.87 -5.06 18.13
N PHE A 77 -3.08 -4.66 16.87
CA PHE A 77 -2.01 -4.19 16.02
C PHE A 77 -1.51 -2.83 16.52
N SER A 78 -0.24 -2.51 16.27
CA SER A 78 0.34 -1.18 16.50
C SER A 78 -0.11 -0.16 15.46
N GLY A 79 -0.53 -0.63 14.27
CA GLY A 79 -0.95 0.25 13.19
C GLY A 79 -1.18 -0.47 11.87
N VAL A 80 -1.53 0.32 10.86
CA VAL A 80 -1.82 -0.13 9.50
C VAL A 80 -0.77 0.43 8.55
N PHE A 81 -0.19 -0.46 7.74
CA PHE A 81 0.77 -0.11 6.70
C PHE A 81 0.19 -0.42 5.32
N THR A 82 0.36 0.48 4.36
CA THR A 82 -0.13 0.29 2.99
C THR A 82 0.71 1.08 1.98
N THR A 83 0.72 0.64 0.72
CA THR A 83 1.27 1.40 -0.41
C THR A 83 0.16 1.84 -1.34
N ASN A 84 -0.10 3.16 -1.36
CA ASN A 84 -1.12 3.77 -2.20
C ASN A 84 -0.55 4.17 -3.57
N THR A 85 -1.10 3.58 -4.63
CA THR A 85 -0.66 3.81 -6.03
C THR A 85 -1.66 4.61 -6.87
N SER A 86 -2.75 5.09 -6.28
CA SER A 86 -3.75 5.93 -6.95
C SER A 86 -3.87 7.29 -6.27
N PRO A 87 -4.11 8.39 -7.01
CA PRO A 87 -4.29 9.71 -6.40
C PRO A 87 -5.43 9.76 -5.36
N LEU A 88 -6.53 9.03 -5.61
CA LEU A 88 -7.67 8.98 -4.70
C LEU A 88 -7.29 8.35 -3.35
N THR A 89 -6.64 7.19 -3.36
CA THR A 89 -6.27 6.50 -2.11
C THR A 89 -5.14 7.21 -1.39
N GLN A 90 -4.22 7.86 -2.12
CA GLN A 90 -3.19 8.73 -1.54
C GLN A 90 -3.83 9.88 -0.76
N GLN A 91 -4.78 10.59 -1.38
CA GLN A 91 -5.46 11.72 -0.76
C GLN A 91 -6.30 11.30 0.46
N LEU A 92 -7.03 10.19 0.36
CA LEU A 92 -7.81 9.67 1.49
C LEU A 92 -6.91 9.35 2.68
N SER A 93 -5.80 8.66 2.46
CA SER A 93 -4.86 8.33 3.53
C SER A 93 -4.29 9.58 4.20
N THR A 94 -3.85 10.59 3.45
CA THR A 94 -3.20 11.78 4.04
C THR A 94 -4.17 12.79 4.63
N ASP A 95 -5.27 13.07 3.92
CA ASP A 95 -6.09 14.25 4.21
C ASP A 95 -7.31 13.92 5.08
N ILE A 96 -7.72 12.64 5.12
CA ILE A 96 -8.93 12.18 5.81
C ILE A 96 -8.60 11.25 6.98
N PHE A 97 -7.66 10.33 6.81
CA PHE A 97 -7.34 9.28 7.80
C PHE A 97 -6.04 9.52 8.57
N ASP A 98 -5.38 10.67 8.39
CA ASP A 98 -4.17 11.07 9.11
C ASP A 98 -3.01 10.04 9.04
N TYR A 99 -2.89 9.30 7.94
CA TYR A 99 -1.72 8.43 7.73
C TYR A 99 -0.45 9.28 7.58
N GLN A 100 0.59 8.88 8.30
CA GLN A 100 1.93 9.38 8.08
C GLN A 100 2.49 8.85 6.77
N THR A 101 2.96 9.74 5.89
CA THR A 101 3.74 9.35 4.71
C THR A 101 5.16 8.96 5.14
N LEU A 102 5.54 7.71 4.92
CA LEU A 102 6.89 7.19 5.20
C LEU A 102 7.80 7.21 3.97
N LEU A 103 7.21 7.07 2.78
CA LEU A 103 7.92 7.15 1.51
C LEU A 103 7.00 7.74 0.45
N ASP A 104 7.54 8.63 -0.36
CA ASP A 104 6.89 9.16 -1.55
C ASP A 104 7.79 8.94 -2.78
N TYR A 105 7.44 7.94 -3.60
CA TYR A 105 8.30 7.42 -4.65
C TYR A 105 7.76 7.72 -6.05
N GLN A 106 8.62 8.25 -6.93
CA GLN A 106 8.30 8.47 -8.34
C GLN A 106 8.37 7.14 -9.11
N VAL A 107 7.24 6.61 -9.58
CA VAL A 107 7.17 5.23 -10.09
C VAL A 107 8.12 4.96 -11.27
N ASN A 108 8.36 5.95 -12.13
CA ASN A 108 9.22 5.80 -13.32
C ASN A 108 10.73 5.78 -13.00
N ASN A 109 11.11 5.99 -11.73
CA ASN A 109 12.49 5.81 -11.27
C ASN A 109 12.82 4.35 -10.92
N TYR A 110 11.82 3.47 -10.84
CA TYR A 110 12.03 2.06 -10.50
C TYR A 110 12.85 1.34 -11.59
N ILE A 111 13.90 0.65 -11.14
CA ILE A 111 14.72 -0.25 -11.94
C ILE A 111 14.49 -1.65 -11.39
N ALA A 112 13.95 -2.54 -12.23
CA ALA A 112 13.72 -3.92 -11.86
C ALA A 112 15.06 -4.68 -11.70
N PRO A 113 15.08 -5.84 -11.01
CA PRO A 113 16.31 -6.62 -10.80
C PRO A 113 17.05 -7.02 -12.09
N ASP A 114 16.33 -7.13 -13.21
CA ASP A 114 16.89 -7.40 -14.53
C ASP A 114 17.45 -6.16 -15.24
N GLY A 115 17.43 -4.99 -14.58
CA GLY A 115 17.90 -3.71 -15.10
C GLY A 115 16.88 -2.94 -15.95
N THR A 116 15.69 -3.50 -16.19
CA THR A 116 14.64 -2.81 -16.97
C THR A 116 13.96 -1.71 -16.16
N LYS A 117 13.25 -0.79 -16.83
CA LYS A 117 12.40 0.24 -16.20
C LYS A 117 10.93 0.04 -16.60
N PRO A 118 10.18 -0.85 -15.92
CA PRO A 118 8.85 -1.24 -16.35
C PRO A 118 7.82 -0.09 -16.36
N PHE A 119 8.06 0.96 -15.57
CA PHE A 119 7.20 2.12 -15.46
C PHE A 119 7.80 3.37 -16.09
N SER A 120 8.79 3.24 -16.99
CA SER A 120 9.49 4.40 -17.59
C SER A 120 8.59 5.38 -18.35
N GLU A 121 7.46 4.90 -18.86
CA GLU A 121 6.48 5.71 -19.59
C GLU A 121 5.50 6.45 -18.67
N ALA A 122 5.48 6.13 -17.37
CA ALA A 122 4.65 6.85 -16.42
C ALA A 122 5.17 8.30 -16.25
N PRO A 123 4.28 9.29 -16.08
CA PRO A 123 4.68 10.67 -15.91
C PRO A 123 5.36 10.89 -14.55
N ASN A 124 6.21 11.92 -14.45
CA ASN A 124 6.98 12.21 -13.23
C ASN A 124 6.12 12.54 -12.00
N TRP A 125 4.87 12.92 -12.19
CA TRP A 125 3.95 13.19 -11.09
C TRP A 125 3.34 11.90 -10.51
N GLN A 126 3.43 10.75 -11.19
CA GLN A 126 2.82 9.53 -10.70
C GLN A 126 3.64 8.96 -9.54
N ARG A 127 2.97 8.80 -8.39
CA ARG A 127 3.59 8.40 -7.13
C ARG A 127 3.12 7.00 -6.69
N ALA A 128 3.98 6.31 -5.95
CA ALA A 128 3.61 5.25 -5.02
C ALA A 128 3.99 5.73 -3.62
N ILE A 129 3.01 5.81 -2.72
CA ILE A 129 3.19 6.38 -1.38
C ILE A 129 3.03 5.28 -0.36
N CYS A 130 4.08 5.00 0.43
CA CYS A 130 3.98 4.12 1.57
C CYS A 130 3.52 4.92 2.78
N SER A 131 2.39 4.50 3.35
CA SER A 131 1.65 5.20 4.39
C SER A 131 1.54 4.35 5.64
N TRP A 132 1.67 4.97 6.81
CA TRP A 132 1.54 4.34 8.11
C TRP A 132 0.53 5.07 8.99
N TRP A 133 -0.43 4.33 9.51
CA TRP A 133 -1.36 4.83 10.52
C TRP A 133 -1.09 4.15 11.85
N LEU A 134 -0.94 4.95 12.91
CA LEU A 134 -0.70 4.48 14.27
C LEU A 134 -2.04 4.32 15.02
N VAL A 135 -2.22 3.19 15.71
CA VAL A 135 -3.42 2.90 16.54
C VAL A 135 -3.57 3.86 17.72
#